data_AF-A0A1E5VLX5-F1
#
_entry.id   AF-A0A1E5VLX5-F1
#
_cell.length_a   1.000
_cell.length_b   1.000
_cell.length_c   1.000
_cell.angle_alpha   90.00
_cell.angle_beta   90.00
_cell.angle_gamma   90.00
#
_symmetry.space_group_name_H-M   'P 1'
#
loop_
_entity.id
_entity.type
_entity.pdbx_description
1 polymer ?
#
loop_
_entity_poly.entity_id
_entity_poly.type
_entity_poly.pdbx_seq_one_letter_code
_entity_poly.pdbx_strand_id
1 'polypeptide(L)'
;MGSSADHGGAGGGRGGKKQGGSQLWKKALLHSCLCFVMGFFTGFAPSSVSDWTSAAVSSAGGVGSSHVVRTLPAGGAVNRSLLAHGTTAGLLGDAASPRPLLVVVTTTESAPAASGERAAALTRMAHALRLVAPPLLWVVVEAAPDVPGTARLLRTTGLMYRHLTYKDNFTAADAAAGKERHHQRNVALGHVEYHRLAGVVLFAGLGDVFDLRFFDQLRQISAFGAWPVATMSRDERKVVVRGPACSSSAVTGWFSQDFSGSNGSAPATSTTARPPEVDAHGFAFNSSVLWDPERWGRYPTSEPDKSQDSMKFVQQVVLEDFSKVKGIPSDCSEVMVWHVDSTAPSSSS
;
A
#
# COMPACT_ATOMS: atom_id res chain seq x y z
N MET A 1 -4.58 -37.27 58.87
CA MET A 1 -5.45 -38.40 59.24
C MET A 1 -6.63 -38.36 58.28
N GLY A 2 -6.90 -39.28 57.37
CA GLY A 2 -6.40 -40.61 57.11
C GLY A 2 -7.53 -41.36 56.40
N SER A 3 -7.20 -42.01 55.30
CA SER A 3 -7.92 -43.10 54.63
C SER A 3 -9.05 -42.77 53.63
N SER A 4 -8.67 -42.97 52.37
CA SER A 4 -9.51 -43.46 51.26
C SER A 4 -10.03 -44.86 51.57
N ALA A 5 -11.23 -45.20 51.07
CA ALA A 5 -11.82 -46.52 51.10
C ALA A 5 -12.29 -46.91 49.69
N ASP A 6 -11.68 -47.96 49.15
CA ASP A 6 -12.15 -48.71 48.01
C ASP A 6 -13.31 -49.64 48.41
N HIS A 7 -14.31 -49.78 47.54
CA HIS A 7 -15.19 -50.94 47.50
C HIS A 7 -15.36 -51.40 46.06
N GLY A 8 -14.86 -52.61 45.79
CA GLY A 8 -15.18 -53.38 44.59
C GLY A 8 -16.54 -54.05 44.69
N GLY A 9 -17.14 -54.32 43.52
CA GLY A 9 -18.36 -55.11 43.37
C GLY A 9 -18.46 -55.69 41.96
N ALA A 10 -18.52 -57.00 41.88
CA ALA A 10 -18.35 -57.85 40.69
C ALA A 10 -19.64 -58.03 39.87
N GLY A 11 -19.50 -58.52 38.63
CA GLY A 11 -20.61 -59.07 37.84
C GLY A 11 -20.22 -59.43 36.42
N GLY A 12 -19.96 -60.71 36.17
CA GLY A 12 -19.59 -61.25 34.85
C GLY A 12 -20.74 -61.36 33.85
N GLY A 13 -20.39 -61.47 32.57
CA GLY A 13 -21.33 -61.76 31.48
C GLY A 13 -20.60 -61.97 30.16
N ARG A 14 -20.50 -63.23 29.73
CA ARG A 14 -19.84 -63.69 28.50
C ARG A 14 -20.90 -63.82 27.40
N GLY A 15 -20.64 -63.29 26.20
CA GLY A 15 -21.31 -63.76 24.97
C GLY A 15 -21.74 -62.67 23.97
N GLY A 16 -21.30 -62.83 22.71
CA GLY A 16 -22.00 -62.28 21.54
C GLY A 16 -21.16 -61.44 20.58
N LYS A 17 -20.38 -62.08 19.70
CA LYS A 17 -19.90 -61.45 18.45
C LYS A 17 -21.10 -61.11 17.57
N LYS A 18 -21.27 -59.84 17.19
CA LYS A 18 -22.05 -59.43 16.01
C LYS A 18 -21.14 -58.65 15.03
N GLN A 19 -20.63 -59.35 14.02
CA GLN A 19 -20.09 -58.73 12.81
C GLN A 19 -21.27 -58.17 12.02
N GLY A 20 -21.30 -56.85 11.81
CA GLY A 20 -22.37 -56.22 11.01
C GLY A 20 -22.15 -54.75 10.64
N GLY A 21 -21.24 -54.03 11.29
CA GLY A 21 -21.03 -52.58 11.04
C GLY A 21 -19.97 -52.21 9.99
N SER A 22 -19.05 -53.11 9.63
CA SER A 22 -17.86 -52.74 8.85
C SER A 22 -18.07 -52.66 7.33
N GLN A 23 -19.17 -53.23 6.81
CA GLN A 23 -19.47 -53.27 5.37
C GLN A 23 -20.25 -52.02 4.92
N LEU A 24 -21.10 -51.45 5.78
CA LEU A 24 -21.97 -50.32 5.43
C LEU A 24 -21.18 -49.00 5.32
N TRP A 25 -20.24 -48.76 6.24
CA TRP A 25 -19.40 -47.56 6.19
C TRP A 25 -18.40 -47.58 5.02
N LYS A 26 -17.89 -48.76 4.65
CA LYS A 26 -17.05 -48.91 3.46
C LYS A 26 -17.82 -48.60 2.17
N LYS A 27 -19.09 -49.00 2.08
CA LYS A 27 -19.96 -48.66 0.94
C LYS A 27 -20.28 -47.16 0.88
N ALA A 28 -20.52 -46.53 2.03
CA ALA A 28 -20.75 -45.09 2.10
C ALA A 28 -19.51 -44.27 1.69
N LEU A 29 -18.32 -44.68 2.13
CA LEU A 29 -17.06 -44.03 1.76
C LEU A 29 -16.75 -44.18 0.26
N LEU A 30 -16.97 -45.37 -0.29
CA LEU A 30 -16.81 -45.60 -1.74
C LEU A 30 -17.78 -44.75 -2.55
N HIS A 31 -19.04 -44.65 -2.14
CA HIS A 31 -20.02 -43.84 -2.85
C HIS A 31 -19.69 -42.33 -2.77
N SER A 32 -19.28 -41.85 -1.60
CA SER A 32 -18.83 -40.47 -1.41
C SER A 32 -17.59 -40.14 -2.24
N CYS A 33 -16.60 -41.04 -2.29
CA CYS A 33 -15.42 -40.84 -3.14
C CYS A 33 -15.78 -40.87 -4.63
N LEU A 34 -16.71 -41.73 -5.05
CA LEU A 34 -17.11 -41.80 -6.46
C LEU A 34 -17.85 -40.54 -6.92
N CYS A 35 -18.72 -39.97 -6.06
CA CYS A 35 -19.36 -38.68 -6.32
C CYS A 35 -18.36 -37.53 -6.38
N PHE A 36 -17.36 -37.52 -5.50
CA PHE A 36 -16.31 -36.49 -5.49
C PHE A 36 -15.47 -36.53 -6.77
N VAL A 37 -15.06 -37.73 -7.20
CA VAL A 37 -14.27 -37.91 -8.43
C VAL A 37 -15.09 -37.53 -9.67
N MET A 38 -16.37 -37.93 -9.76
CA MET A 38 -17.25 -37.50 -10.85
C MET A 38 -17.43 -35.98 -10.88
N GLY A 39 -17.66 -35.35 -9.73
CA GLY A 39 -17.78 -33.88 -9.60
C GLY A 39 -16.50 -33.14 -10.01
N PHE A 40 -15.34 -33.64 -9.58
CA PHE A 40 -14.04 -33.08 -9.90
C PHE A 40 -13.78 -33.08 -11.42
N PHE A 41 -14.08 -34.19 -12.11
CA PHE A 41 -13.88 -34.25 -13.56
C PHE A 41 -14.96 -33.50 -14.36
N THR A 42 -16.18 -33.38 -13.85
CA THR A 42 -17.20 -32.51 -14.49
C THR A 42 -16.89 -31.02 -14.36
N GLY A 43 -16.10 -30.60 -13.36
CA GLY A 43 -15.67 -29.21 -13.19
C GLY A 43 -14.54 -28.74 -14.12
N PHE A 44 -13.86 -29.69 -14.79
CA PHE A 44 -12.77 -29.41 -15.73
C PHE A 44 -13.11 -29.80 -17.18
N ALA A 45 -14.36 -30.20 -17.48
CA ALA A 45 -14.82 -30.35 -18.84
C ALA A 45 -15.10 -28.95 -19.44
N PRO A 46 -14.47 -28.55 -20.55
CA PRO A 46 -14.78 -27.28 -21.19
C PRO A 46 -16.19 -27.37 -21.77
N SER A 47 -17.14 -26.62 -21.21
CA SER A 47 -18.46 -26.44 -21.80
C SER A 47 -18.32 -25.59 -23.05
N SER A 48 -18.14 -26.27 -24.19
CA SER A 48 -18.45 -25.73 -25.51
C SER A 48 -19.95 -25.45 -25.58
N VAL A 49 -20.31 -24.20 -25.31
CA VAL A 49 -21.52 -23.57 -25.84
C VAL A 49 -21.07 -22.40 -26.69
N SER A 50 -20.90 -22.70 -27.98
CA SER A 50 -20.84 -21.70 -29.03
C SER A 50 -22.23 -21.68 -29.66
N ASP A 51 -22.91 -20.54 -29.61
CA ASP A 51 -23.91 -20.12 -30.61
C ASP A 51 -23.97 -18.58 -30.54
N TRP A 52 -23.33 -17.85 -31.45
CA TRP A 52 -23.78 -17.47 -32.80
C TRP A 52 -25.00 -16.54 -32.84
N THR A 53 -24.70 -15.25 -33.06
CA THR A 53 -25.30 -14.29 -34.02
C THR A 53 -24.59 -12.95 -33.73
N SER A 54 -23.96 -12.19 -34.64
CA SER A 54 -23.97 -12.14 -36.09
C SER A 54 -22.64 -11.54 -36.57
N ALA A 55 -22.02 -12.13 -37.59
CA ALA A 55 -21.03 -11.46 -38.42
C ALA A 55 -21.25 -11.86 -39.88
N ALA A 56 -22.05 -11.04 -40.57
CA ALA A 56 -22.10 -10.80 -42.01
C ALA A 56 -23.24 -9.77 -42.17
N VAL A 57 -23.09 -8.59 -42.77
CA VAL A 57 -22.61 -8.33 -44.12
C VAL A 57 -22.18 -6.86 -44.20
N SER A 58 -21.08 -6.64 -44.91
CA SER A 58 -20.55 -5.35 -45.34
C SER A 58 -21.52 -4.56 -46.25
N SER A 59 -21.38 -3.23 -46.23
CA SER A 59 -21.58 -2.33 -47.40
C SER A 59 -22.90 -2.34 -48.18
N ALA A 60 -23.71 -1.30 -47.97
CA ALA A 60 -24.54 -0.55 -48.94
C ALA A 60 -25.51 0.31 -48.10
N GLY A 61 -25.61 1.63 -48.25
CA GLY A 61 -26.10 2.27 -49.47
C GLY A 61 -27.56 2.67 -49.25
N GLY A 62 -27.78 3.89 -48.75
CA GLY A 62 -28.94 4.72 -49.07
C GLY A 62 -30.33 4.40 -48.48
N VAL A 63 -31.12 5.47 -48.50
CA VAL A 63 -32.58 5.57 -48.34
C VAL A 63 -33.09 5.71 -46.90
N GLY A 64 -33.55 6.93 -46.62
CA GLY A 64 -34.10 7.32 -45.34
C GLY A 64 -35.54 6.88 -45.10
N SER A 65 -36.03 7.21 -43.91
CA SER A 65 -37.44 7.42 -43.67
C SER A 65 -37.59 8.40 -42.52
N SER A 66 -38.33 9.46 -42.80
CA SER A 66 -38.74 10.50 -41.88
C SER A 66 -39.90 10.00 -41.02
N HIS A 67 -39.87 10.27 -39.72
CA HIS A 67 -41.11 10.55 -38.99
C HIS A 67 -40.90 11.78 -38.11
N VAL A 68 -41.80 12.74 -38.35
CA VAL A 68 -41.86 14.10 -37.80
C VAL A 68 -42.91 14.12 -36.69
N VAL A 69 -42.82 15.15 -35.82
CA VAL A 69 -43.87 15.72 -34.95
C VAL A 69 -43.98 15.01 -33.59
N ARG A 70 -43.77 15.68 -32.43
CA ARG A 70 -44.51 16.86 -31.97
C ARG A 70 -43.74 17.67 -30.91
N THR A 71 -43.65 18.96 -31.16
CA THR A 71 -43.24 20.04 -30.26
C THR A 71 -44.36 20.44 -29.29
N LEU A 72 -44.00 21.08 -28.16
CA LEU A 72 -44.53 22.35 -27.62
C LEU A 72 -43.80 22.73 -26.28
N PRO A 73 -43.81 24.01 -25.82
CA PRO A 73 -42.57 24.79 -25.66
C PRO A 73 -42.44 25.57 -24.33
N ALA A 74 -41.52 26.54 -24.33
CA ALA A 74 -41.29 27.67 -23.40
C ALA A 74 -40.25 27.41 -22.29
N GLY A 75 -39.20 28.22 -22.09
CA GLY A 75 -38.77 29.47 -22.71
C GLY A 75 -37.60 30.03 -21.89
N GLY A 76 -36.62 30.68 -22.54
CA GLY A 76 -35.53 31.38 -21.86
C GLY A 76 -34.15 31.16 -22.49
N ALA A 77 -33.95 31.70 -23.69
CA ALA A 77 -32.66 31.76 -24.35
C ALA A 77 -31.75 32.82 -23.71
N VAL A 78 -30.49 32.48 -23.44
CA VAL A 78 -29.37 33.42 -23.52
C VAL A 78 -28.35 32.81 -24.48
N ASN A 79 -28.13 33.53 -25.58
CA ASN A 79 -27.34 33.12 -26.72
C ASN A 79 -25.99 33.85 -26.65
N ARG A 80 -24.86 33.13 -26.69
CA ARG A 80 -23.58 33.66 -27.18
C ARG A 80 -22.66 32.53 -27.62
N SER A 81 -22.81 32.20 -28.90
CA SER A 81 -21.79 31.54 -29.73
C SER A 81 -20.65 32.51 -30.05
N LEU A 82 -19.45 31.96 -30.36
CA LEU A 82 -18.23 32.53 -31.00
C LEU A 82 -17.00 32.07 -30.16
N LEU A 83 -16.00 31.31 -30.64
CA LEU A 83 -15.57 30.81 -31.94
C LEU A 83 -14.71 29.56 -31.69
N ALA A 84 -14.94 28.50 -32.46
CA ALA A 84 -13.94 27.46 -32.71
C ALA A 84 -13.26 27.77 -34.04
N HIS A 85 -11.93 27.92 -34.04
CA HIS A 85 -11.07 27.71 -35.20
C HIS A 85 -9.62 27.43 -34.78
N GLY A 86 -9.15 26.21 -35.10
CA GLY A 86 -7.75 25.80 -35.31
C GLY A 86 -6.81 25.93 -34.12
N THR A 87 -6.39 24.84 -33.45
CA THR A 87 -5.57 23.78 -34.06
C THR A 87 -5.88 22.41 -33.46
N THR A 88 -6.47 21.55 -34.28
CA THR A 88 -6.57 20.11 -34.02
C THR A 88 -5.22 19.45 -34.33
N ALA A 89 -4.37 19.34 -33.32
CA ALA A 89 -3.23 18.43 -33.32
C ALA A 89 -3.00 17.95 -31.88
N GLY A 90 -3.64 16.85 -31.50
CA GLY A 90 -3.37 16.19 -30.20
C GLY A 90 -4.53 15.52 -29.48
N LEU A 91 -5.78 15.54 -30.01
CA LEU A 91 -6.94 14.93 -29.33
C LEU A 91 -7.23 13.47 -29.71
N LEU A 92 -6.20 12.72 -30.13
CA LEU A 92 -6.21 11.27 -29.92
C LEU A 92 -5.39 11.00 -28.67
N GLY A 93 -5.95 11.43 -27.53
CA GLY A 93 -5.55 10.88 -26.25
C GLY A 93 -5.84 9.39 -26.32
N ASP A 94 -4.78 8.61 -26.45
CA ASP A 94 -4.73 7.20 -26.07
C ASP A 94 -5.65 7.00 -24.86
N ALA A 95 -6.48 5.96 -24.85
CA ALA A 95 -7.39 5.69 -23.75
C ALA A 95 -6.54 5.46 -22.49
N ALA A 96 -6.21 6.55 -21.81
CA ALA A 96 -5.12 6.59 -20.86
C ALA A 96 -5.50 5.64 -19.73
N SER A 97 -4.68 4.61 -19.55
CA SER A 97 -4.82 3.71 -18.41
C SER A 97 -4.99 4.56 -17.14
N PRO A 98 -5.92 4.20 -16.25
CA PRO A 98 -6.18 5.00 -15.06
C PRO A 98 -4.87 5.19 -14.29
N ARG A 99 -4.49 6.46 -14.11
CA ARG A 99 -3.28 6.84 -13.38
C ARG A 99 -3.37 6.25 -11.96
N PRO A 100 -2.34 5.51 -11.48
CA PRO A 100 -2.38 4.91 -10.15
C PRO A 100 -2.60 5.94 -9.05
N LEU A 101 -3.45 5.58 -8.07
CA LEU A 101 -3.65 6.34 -6.84
C LEU A 101 -2.34 6.39 -6.05
N LEU A 102 -1.97 7.59 -5.60
CA LEU A 102 -0.95 7.74 -4.58
C LEU A 102 -1.62 7.82 -3.21
N VAL A 103 -1.23 6.94 -2.29
CA VAL A 103 -1.67 6.96 -0.88
C VAL A 103 -0.49 7.45 -0.04
N VAL A 104 -0.53 8.72 0.35
CA VAL A 104 0.54 9.33 1.15
C VAL A 104 0.17 9.20 2.62
N VAL A 105 0.96 8.46 3.40
CA VAL A 105 0.73 8.23 4.83
C VAL A 105 1.64 9.14 5.64
N THR A 106 1.06 10.00 6.48
CA THR A 106 1.79 10.88 7.39
C THR A 106 1.44 10.57 8.84
N THR A 107 2.47 10.26 9.62
CA THR A 107 2.40 10.02 11.07
C THR A 107 2.70 11.32 11.80
N THR A 108 1.84 11.74 12.73
CA THR A 108 2.01 13.05 13.38
C THR A 108 2.76 13.05 14.69
N GLU A 109 2.99 11.86 15.28
CA GLU A 109 3.56 11.61 16.61
C GLU A 109 2.95 12.45 17.76
N SER A 110 2.80 11.85 18.92
CA SER A 110 2.35 12.50 20.15
C SER A 110 3.52 13.27 20.78
N ALA A 111 4.18 14.11 19.98
CA ALA A 111 5.27 14.94 20.47
C ALA A 111 4.73 15.99 21.47
N PRO A 112 5.47 16.31 22.54
CA PRO A 112 5.25 17.51 23.37
C PRO A 112 5.70 18.79 22.63
N ALA A 113 5.62 18.81 21.29
CA ALA A 113 6.11 19.90 20.46
C ALA A 113 5.31 21.17 20.74
N ALA A 114 6.03 22.30 20.83
CA ALA A 114 5.46 23.63 21.00
C ALA A 114 4.22 23.82 20.11
N SER A 115 3.15 24.34 20.70
CA SER A 115 1.86 24.53 20.03
C SER A 115 2.05 25.27 18.69
N GLY A 116 2.01 24.53 17.58
CA GLY A 116 2.14 25.09 16.24
C GLY A 116 3.07 24.35 15.28
N GLU A 117 4.12 23.66 15.73
CA GLU A 117 5.07 22.99 14.81
C GLU A 117 4.38 21.94 13.94
N ARG A 118 3.55 21.08 14.56
CA ARG A 118 2.75 20.08 13.85
C ARG A 118 1.82 20.71 12.82
N ALA A 119 1.12 21.77 13.21
CA ALA A 119 0.19 22.47 12.32
C ALA A 119 0.94 23.11 11.13
N ALA A 120 2.10 23.72 11.36
CA ALA A 120 2.95 24.27 10.32
C ALA A 120 3.47 23.18 9.37
N ALA A 121 3.94 22.05 9.91
CA ALA A 121 4.40 20.89 9.14
C ALA A 121 3.30 20.31 8.24
N LEU A 122 2.11 20.06 8.80
CA LEU A 122 0.94 19.59 8.05
C LEU A 122 0.49 20.60 6.99
N THR A 123 0.56 21.90 7.28
CA THR A 123 0.24 22.95 6.31
C THR A 123 1.21 22.93 5.13
N ARG A 124 2.52 22.84 5.39
CA ARG A 124 3.55 22.73 4.34
C ARG A 124 3.35 21.47 3.49
N MET A 125 3.13 20.32 4.13
CA MET A 125 2.83 19.06 3.44
C MET A 125 1.59 19.20 2.56
N ALA A 126 0.51 19.77 3.08
CA ALA A 126 -0.72 19.97 2.33
C ALA A 126 -0.48 20.85 1.09
N HIS A 127 0.29 21.93 1.20
CA HIS A 127 0.65 22.77 0.05
C HIS A 127 1.48 22.01 -0.98
N ALA A 128 2.42 21.18 -0.57
CA ALA A 128 3.21 20.34 -1.49
C ALA A 128 2.32 19.32 -2.21
N LEU A 129 1.48 18.58 -1.47
CA LEU A 129 0.61 17.55 -2.05
C LEU A 129 -0.47 18.12 -2.97
N ARG A 130 -0.90 19.37 -2.77
CA ARG A 130 -1.82 20.06 -3.70
C ARG A 130 -1.23 20.29 -5.09
N LEU A 131 0.09 20.33 -5.21
CA LEU A 131 0.78 20.49 -6.49
C LEU A 131 0.94 19.16 -7.23
N VAL A 132 0.68 18.03 -6.55
CA VAL A 132 0.74 16.71 -7.14
C VAL A 132 -0.54 16.45 -7.93
N ALA A 133 -0.39 16.05 -9.19
CA ALA A 133 -1.54 15.70 -10.03
C ALA A 133 -2.42 14.62 -9.35
N PRO A 134 -3.75 14.63 -9.49
CA PRO A 134 -4.60 13.54 -8.99
C PRO A 134 -4.44 12.24 -9.83
N PRO A 135 -4.86 11.06 -9.33
CA PRO A 135 -5.48 10.83 -8.01
C PRO A 135 -4.45 10.71 -6.88
N LEU A 136 -4.74 11.37 -5.75
CA LEU A 136 -3.96 11.33 -4.51
C LEU A 136 -4.91 11.28 -3.30
N LEU A 137 -4.59 10.41 -2.33
CA LEU A 137 -5.24 10.29 -1.05
C LEU A 137 -4.22 10.52 0.06
N TRP A 138 -4.45 11.52 0.90
CA TRP A 138 -3.60 11.80 2.05
C TRP A 138 -4.16 11.12 3.30
N VAL A 139 -3.41 10.20 3.90
CA VAL A 139 -3.79 9.51 5.14
C VAL A 139 -2.97 10.12 6.27
N VAL A 140 -3.65 10.79 7.19
CA VAL A 140 -3.03 11.39 8.39
C VAL A 140 -3.43 10.56 9.59
N VAL A 141 -2.44 10.09 10.35
CA VAL A 141 -2.65 9.28 11.55
C VAL A 141 -2.15 10.06 12.76
N GLU A 142 -3.00 10.21 13.77
CA GLU A 142 -2.68 10.93 15.00
C GLU A 142 -3.28 10.28 16.26
N ALA A 143 -2.83 10.72 17.44
CA ALA A 143 -3.41 10.31 18.71
C ALA A 143 -4.82 10.89 18.88
N ALA A 144 -5.75 10.11 19.44
CA ALA A 144 -7.14 10.54 19.62
C ALA A 144 -7.35 11.92 20.31
N PRO A 145 -6.53 12.36 21.29
CA PRO A 145 -6.67 13.68 21.90
C PRO A 145 -6.38 14.87 20.96
N ASP A 146 -5.54 14.70 19.94
CA ASP A 146 -5.08 15.79 19.05
C ASP A 146 -6.09 16.14 17.94
N VAL A 147 -7.04 15.23 17.69
CA VAL A 147 -8.00 15.24 16.57
C VAL A 147 -8.70 16.59 16.33
N PRO A 148 -9.21 17.33 17.34
CA PRO A 148 -9.97 18.55 17.08
C PRO A 148 -9.17 19.63 16.36
N GLY A 149 -7.87 19.76 16.65
CA GLY A 149 -6.99 20.75 16.04
C GLY A 149 -6.65 20.38 14.60
N THR A 150 -6.18 19.15 14.40
CA THR A 150 -5.76 18.67 13.08
C THR A 150 -6.94 18.53 12.12
N ALA A 151 -8.10 18.07 12.59
CA ALA A 151 -9.29 17.96 11.74
C ALA A 151 -9.75 19.30 11.16
N ARG A 152 -9.63 20.40 11.92
CA ARG A 152 -9.92 21.75 11.42
C ARG A 152 -8.94 22.15 10.32
N LEU A 153 -7.65 21.90 10.52
CA LEU A 153 -6.62 22.17 9.52
C LEU A 153 -6.86 21.38 8.24
N LEU A 154 -7.02 20.05 8.33
CA LEU A 154 -7.19 19.17 7.16
C LEU A 154 -8.39 19.58 6.29
N ARG A 155 -9.51 20.01 6.88
CA ARG A 155 -10.69 20.52 6.15
C ARG A 155 -10.39 21.71 5.26
N THR A 156 -9.43 22.56 5.64
CA THR A 156 -9.07 23.76 4.85
C THR A 156 -8.09 23.47 3.72
N THR A 157 -7.50 22.27 3.67
CA THR A 157 -6.44 21.95 2.70
C THR A 157 -6.98 21.73 1.28
N GLY A 158 -8.24 21.33 1.12
CA GLY A 158 -8.81 20.96 -0.18
C GLY A 158 -8.27 19.64 -0.76
N LEU A 159 -7.47 18.89 -0.01
CA LEU A 159 -7.01 17.55 -0.38
C LEU A 159 -8.07 16.51 -0.06
N MET A 160 -8.09 15.42 -0.84
CA MET A 160 -8.77 14.20 -0.40
C MET A 160 -7.95 13.55 0.70
N TYR A 161 -8.53 13.41 1.88
CA TYR A 161 -7.83 12.85 3.03
C TYR A 161 -8.65 11.81 3.78
N ARG A 162 -7.95 10.91 4.47
CA ARG A 162 -8.51 10.10 5.57
C ARG A 162 -7.75 10.44 6.84
N HIS A 163 -8.48 10.81 7.87
CA HIS A 163 -7.93 11.13 9.17
C HIS A 163 -8.21 9.93 10.10
N LEU A 164 -7.14 9.21 10.46
CA LEU A 164 -7.17 8.03 11.30
C LEU A 164 -6.63 8.36 12.70
N THR A 165 -7.13 7.61 13.68
CA THR A 165 -6.81 7.87 15.09
C THR A 165 -6.51 6.57 15.81
N TYR A 166 -5.60 6.62 16.78
CA TYR A 166 -5.33 5.52 17.70
C TYR A 166 -5.48 5.96 19.16
N LYS A 167 -5.64 5.00 20.08
CA LYS A 167 -5.94 5.24 21.51
C LYS A 167 -4.82 4.81 22.45
N ASP A 168 -3.89 4.01 21.95
CA ASP A 168 -2.73 3.50 22.66
C ASP A 168 -1.87 4.65 23.18
N ASN A 169 -1.34 4.51 24.39
CA ASN A 169 -0.48 5.51 24.99
C ASN A 169 0.99 5.11 24.80
N PHE A 170 1.79 6.04 24.28
CA PHE A 170 3.22 5.85 24.09
C PHE A 170 3.99 6.75 25.06
N THR A 171 5.00 6.19 25.71
CA THR A 171 5.90 7.00 26.53
C THR A 171 6.82 7.84 25.65
N ALA A 172 7.43 8.90 26.20
CA ALA A 172 8.45 9.66 25.48
C ALA A 172 9.61 8.78 25.00
N ALA A 173 9.95 7.73 25.75
CA ALA A 173 10.96 6.75 25.35
C ALA A 173 10.48 5.88 24.17
N ASP A 174 9.20 5.51 24.12
CA ASP A 174 8.62 4.77 22.99
C ASP A 174 8.57 5.63 21.71
N ALA A 175 8.22 6.91 21.85
CA ALA A 175 8.27 7.87 20.75
C ALA A 175 9.70 8.08 20.24
N ALA A 176 10.67 8.29 21.14
CA ALA A 176 12.09 8.42 20.79
C ALA A 176 12.64 7.16 20.11
N ALA A 177 12.20 5.97 20.54
CA ALA A 177 12.54 4.69 19.91
C ALA A 177 11.77 4.42 18.60
N GLY A 178 10.91 5.33 18.13
CA GLY A 178 10.14 5.20 16.90
C GLY A 178 8.97 4.21 16.96
N LYS A 179 8.64 3.66 18.14
CA LYS A 179 7.54 2.68 18.29
C LYS A 179 6.18 3.30 17.99
N GLU A 180 5.98 4.56 18.36
CA GLU A 180 4.74 5.28 18.07
C GLU A 180 4.57 5.49 16.57
N ARG A 181 5.62 5.92 15.87
CA ARG A 181 5.65 6.03 14.40
C ARG A 181 5.32 4.70 13.74
N HIS A 182 5.93 3.62 14.22
CA HIS A 182 5.69 2.26 13.75
C HIS A 182 4.23 1.85 13.91
N HIS A 183 3.65 2.09 15.09
CA HIS A 183 2.24 1.83 15.36
C HIS A 183 1.31 2.62 14.42
N GLN A 184 1.56 3.92 14.23
CA GLN A 184 0.78 4.75 13.32
C GLN A 184 0.83 4.25 11.87
N ARG A 185 2.00 3.81 11.39
CA ARG A 185 2.15 3.20 10.07
C ARG A 185 1.29 1.94 9.96
N ASN A 186 1.31 1.05 10.96
CA ASN A 186 0.47 -0.15 10.99
C ASN A 186 -1.04 0.17 11.03
N VAL A 187 -1.47 1.20 11.76
CA VAL A 187 -2.86 1.69 11.73
C VAL A 187 -3.26 2.13 10.32
N ALA A 188 -2.39 2.86 9.62
CA ALA A 188 -2.63 3.24 8.23
C ALA A 188 -2.68 2.02 7.29
N LEU A 189 -1.76 1.06 7.45
CA LEU A 189 -1.71 -0.13 6.62
C LEU A 189 -2.92 -1.04 6.81
N GLY A 190 -3.36 -1.26 8.05
CA GLY A 190 -4.60 -2.00 8.33
C GLY A 190 -5.82 -1.35 7.67
N HIS A 191 -5.86 -0.01 7.62
CA HIS A 191 -6.91 0.72 6.91
C HIS A 191 -6.83 0.60 5.39
N VAL A 192 -5.63 0.66 4.82
CA VAL A 192 -5.38 0.43 3.38
C VAL A 192 -5.78 -0.98 2.98
N GLU A 193 -5.42 -1.97 3.79
CA GLU A 193 -5.72 -3.39 3.58
C GLU A 193 -7.23 -3.66 3.70
N TYR A 194 -7.86 -3.22 4.79
CA TYR A 194 -9.29 -3.43 5.05
C TYR A 194 -10.17 -2.86 3.93
N HIS A 195 -9.84 -1.66 3.43
CA HIS A 195 -10.58 -1.02 2.34
C HIS A 195 -10.05 -1.35 0.95
N ARG A 196 -8.99 -2.17 0.83
CA ARG A 196 -8.32 -2.52 -0.43
C ARG A 196 -8.04 -1.31 -1.31
N LEU A 197 -7.41 -0.28 -0.73
CA LEU A 197 -7.11 0.96 -1.44
C LEU A 197 -6.04 0.71 -2.51
N ALA A 198 -6.47 0.41 -3.74
CA ALA A 198 -5.59 0.09 -4.86
C ALA A 198 -4.77 1.32 -5.31
N GLY A 199 -3.54 1.41 -4.83
CA GLY A 199 -2.58 2.47 -5.15
C GLY A 199 -1.16 2.16 -4.69
N VAL A 200 -0.28 3.14 -4.87
CA VAL A 200 1.09 3.14 -4.37
C VAL A 200 1.13 3.87 -3.03
N VAL A 201 1.58 3.18 -1.99
CA VAL A 201 1.70 3.70 -0.62
C VAL A 201 3.08 4.31 -0.42
N LEU A 202 3.12 5.57 -0.01
CA LEU A 202 4.32 6.32 0.38
C LEU A 202 4.22 6.70 1.86
N PHE A 203 5.24 6.45 2.66
CA PHE A 203 5.34 7.01 4.01
C PHE A 203 6.07 8.35 3.96
N ALA A 204 5.40 9.41 4.37
CA ALA A 204 5.93 10.76 4.40
C ALA A 204 5.96 11.29 5.84
N GLY A 205 7.15 11.63 6.33
CA GLY A 205 7.34 12.29 7.61
C GLY A 205 6.79 13.71 7.60
N LEU A 206 6.42 14.23 8.77
CA LEU A 206 5.93 15.60 8.92
C LEU A 206 6.94 16.66 8.40
N GLY A 207 8.22 16.38 8.55
CA GLY A 207 9.31 17.27 8.12
C GLY A 207 9.83 17.01 6.71
N ASP A 208 9.30 16.01 6.00
CA ASP A 208 9.86 15.59 4.73
C ASP A 208 9.63 16.62 3.63
N VAL A 209 10.64 16.78 2.78
CA VAL A 209 10.60 17.65 1.60
C VAL A 209 10.76 16.76 0.37
N PHE A 210 9.91 17.00 -0.64
CA PHE A 210 9.86 16.20 -1.87
C PHE A 210 10.07 17.09 -3.09
N ASP A 211 10.86 16.61 -4.05
CA ASP A 211 10.80 17.10 -5.43
C ASP A 211 9.45 16.72 -6.04
N LEU A 212 8.73 17.62 -6.72
CA LEU A 212 7.42 17.31 -7.29
C LEU A 212 7.47 16.24 -8.39
N ARG A 213 8.60 16.13 -9.12
CA ARG A 213 8.82 15.10 -10.16
C ARG A 213 8.81 13.69 -9.57
N PHE A 214 9.11 13.56 -8.27
CA PHE A 214 9.15 12.30 -7.54
C PHE A 214 7.80 11.57 -7.60
N PHE A 215 6.70 12.29 -7.43
CA PHE A 215 5.37 11.69 -7.39
C PHE A 215 4.94 11.08 -8.73
N ASP A 216 5.48 11.57 -9.85
CA ASP A 216 5.26 10.95 -11.16
C ASP A 216 6.09 9.68 -11.35
N GLN A 217 7.26 9.57 -10.70
CA GLN A 217 8.04 8.35 -10.66
C GLN A 217 7.35 7.26 -9.83
N LEU A 218 6.76 7.62 -8.68
CA LEU A 218 6.04 6.69 -7.81
C LEU A 218 4.91 5.96 -8.54
N ARG A 219 4.25 6.61 -9.49
CA ARG A 219 3.16 6.01 -10.29
C ARG A 219 3.60 4.88 -11.20
N GLN A 220 4.90 4.77 -11.45
CA GLN A 220 5.46 3.72 -12.27
C GLN A 220 5.87 2.50 -11.45
N ILE A 221 5.62 2.51 -10.13
CA ILE A 221 5.89 1.37 -9.25
C ILE A 221 4.88 0.27 -9.56
N SER A 222 5.39 -0.85 -10.05
CA SER A 222 4.61 -2.07 -10.18
C SER A 222 4.43 -2.71 -8.81
N ALA A 223 5.51 -3.16 -8.17
CA ALA A 223 5.52 -3.81 -6.86
C ALA A 223 6.14 -2.91 -5.77
N PHE A 224 7.43 -2.63 -5.89
CA PHE A 224 8.19 -1.81 -4.95
C PHE A 224 9.03 -0.77 -5.70
N GLY A 225 9.26 0.37 -5.06
CA GLY A 225 10.22 1.37 -5.50
C GLY A 225 11.09 1.81 -4.33
N ALA A 226 12.37 2.09 -4.60
CA ALA A 226 13.32 2.59 -3.61
C ALA A 226 14.15 3.73 -4.21
N TRP A 227 14.58 4.66 -3.36
CA TRP A 227 15.31 5.86 -3.77
C TRP A 227 16.32 6.32 -2.71
N PRO A 228 17.31 7.14 -3.10
CA PRO A 228 18.16 7.84 -2.13
C PRO A 228 17.37 8.85 -1.30
N VAL A 229 17.59 8.82 0.01
CA VAL A 229 17.06 9.77 0.99
C VAL A 229 18.22 10.50 1.63
N ALA A 230 18.17 11.84 1.63
CA ALA A 230 19.06 12.65 2.44
C ALA A 230 18.44 12.88 3.81
N THR A 231 19.07 12.35 4.85
CA THR A 231 18.64 12.54 6.24
C THR A 231 19.48 13.65 6.88
N MET A 232 18.80 14.70 7.34
CA MET A 232 19.40 15.85 8.02
C MET A 232 19.09 15.77 9.52
N SER A 233 20.10 15.89 10.37
CA SER A 233 19.90 16.01 11.82
C SER A 233 19.44 17.43 12.18
N ARG A 234 18.40 17.57 13.01
CA ARG A 234 17.82 18.87 13.39
C ARG A 234 18.82 19.81 14.08
N ASP A 235 19.80 19.25 14.80
CA ASP A 235 20.71 20.00 15.68
C ASP A 235 22.20 19.89 15.29
N GLU A 236 22.51 19.15 14.22
CA GLU A 236 23.87 18.96 13.74
C GLU A 236 24.00 19.38 12.28
N ARG A 237 25.18 19.86 11.86
CA ARG A 237 25.51 20.02 10.43
C ARG A 237 25.83 18.67 9.77
N LYS A 238 25.00 17.66 10.07
CA LYS A 238 25.17 16.29 9.64
C LYS A 238 24.09 15.94 8.63
N VAL A 239 24.55 15.56 7.43
CA VAL A 239 23.70 15.05 6.36
C VAL A 239 24.23 13.70 5.97
N VAL A 240 23.37 12.69 6.01
CA VAL A 240 23.70 11.32 5.56
C VAL A 240 22.75 10.94 4.44
N VAL A 241 23.29 10.53 3.31
CA VAL A 241 22.50 10.02 2.19
C VAL A 241 22.55 8.49 2.21
N ARG A 242 21.38 7.86 2.22
CA ARG A 242 21.24 6.40 2.14
C ARG A 242 20.27 6.03 1.03
N GLY A 243 20.57 4.98 0.30
CA GLY A 243 19.71 4.57 -0.81
C GLY A 243 20.18 3.31 -1.53
N PRO A 244 19.39 2.86 -2.51
CA PRO A 244 19.78 1.77 -3.39
C PRO A 244 20.91 2.21 -4.33
N ALA A 245 21.84 1.30 -4.58
CA ALA A 245 22.76 1.39 -5.72
C ALA A 245 22.08 0.72 -6.92
N CYS A 246 22.03 1.41 -8.06
CA CYS A 246 21.25 0.98 -9.23
C CYS A 246 22.14 0.86 -10.47
N SER A 247 21.85 -0.15 -11.30
CA SER A 247 22.42 -0.29 -12.65
C SER A 247 21.29 -0.15 -13.65
N SER A 248 21.23 1.00 -14.34
CA SER A 248 19.96 1.52 -14.88
C SER A 248 18.91 1.48 -13.77
N SER A 249 17.69 0.96 -13.99
CA SER A 249 16.59 0.87 -13.01
C SER A 249 16.63 -0.28 -12.02
N ALA A 250 17.56 -1.23 -12.17
CA ALA A 250 17.64 -2.40 -11.32
C ALA A 250 18.49 -2.13 -10.08
N VAL A 251 17.93 -2.41 -8.89
CA VAL A 251 18.65 -2.29 -7.61
C VAL A 251 19.65 -3.45 -7.48
N THR A 252 20.94 -3.11 -7.32
CA THR A 252 22.05 -4.07 -7.20
C THR A 252 22.67 -4.11 -5.81
N GLY A 253 22.39 -3.13 -4.96
CA GLY A 253 22.93 -3.02 -3.61
C GLY A 253 22.42 -1.79 -2.89
N TRP A 254 23.09 -1.41 -1.80
CA TRP A 254 22.77 -0.21 -1.02
C TRP A 254 24.05 0.57 -0.71
N PHE A 255 23.90 1.89 -0.61
CA PHE A 255 24.99 2.78 -0.23
C PHE A 255 24.61 3.67 0.94
N SER A 256 25.63 4.09 1.68
CA SER A 256 25.53 5.13 2.70
C SER A 256 26.69 6.09 2.52
N GLN A 257 26.41 7.39 2.54
CA GLN A 257 27.43 8.44 2.43
C GLN A 257 27.18 9.53 3.48
N ASP A 258 28.20 9.81 4.30
CA ASP A 258 28.16 10.83 5.32
C ASP A 258 28.85 12.12 4.81
N PHE A 259 28.13 13.24 4.86
CA PHE A 259 28.57 14.55 4.41
C PHE A 259 28.93 15.50 5.57
N SER A 260 29.05 15.00 6.81
CA SER A 260 29.36 15.81 8.00
C SER A 260 30.83 16.30 8.11
N GLY A 261 31.75 15.78 7.29
CA GLY A 261 33.18 16.11 7.36
C GLY A 261 33.57 17.43 6.66
N SER A 262 34.55 18.15 7.21
CA SER A 262 35.04 19.46 6.72
C SER A 262 35.62 19.47 5.30
N ASN A 263 35.93 18.29 4.73
CA ASN A 263 36.47 18.13 3.39
C ASN A 263 35.44 17.62 2.37
N GLY A 264 34.15 17.64 2.69
CA GLY A 264 33.06 17.56 1.70
C GLY A 264 32.74 16.19 1.11
N SER A 265 33.36 15.09 1.54
CA SER A 265 32.94 13.73 1.16
C SER A 265 33.65 12.67 2.00
N ALA A 266 32.92 11.96 2.89
CA ALA A 266 33.37 10.63 3.28
C ALA A 266 33.25 9.71 2.04
N PRO A 267 34.16 8.74 1.86
CA PRO A 267 34.02 7.76 0.79
C PRO A 267 32.66 7.07 0.94
N ALA A 268 31.88 7.03 -0.15
CA ALA A 268 30.62 6.30 -0.16
C ALA A 268 30.90 4.83 0.19
N THR A 269 30.32 4.35 1.28
CA THR A 269 30.37 2.94 1.62
C THR A 269 29.24 2.25 0.86
N SER A 270 29.55 1.82 -0.36
CA SER A 270 28.66 0.95 -1.13
C SER A 270 28.87 -0.49 -0.68
N THR A 271 27.80 -1.15 -0.25
CA THR A 271 27.83 -2.57 0.04
C THR A 271 26.82 -3.29 -0.84
N THR A 272 27.22 -4.43 -1.40
CA THR A 272 26.26 -5.36 -2.01
C THR A 272 25.47 -6.12 -0.94
N ALA A 273 25.91 -6.05 0.33
CA ALA A 273 25.17 -6.61 1.44
C ALA A 273 23.85 -5.86 1.63
N ARG A 274 22.79 -6.64 1.76
CA ARG A 274 21.45 -6.16 2.03
C ARG A 274 21.45 -5.44 3.39
N PRO A 275 20.92 -4.21 3.50
CA PRO A 275 20.81 -3.57 4.80
C PRO A 275 19.87 -4.40 5.68
N PRO A 276 20.07 -4.40 7.01
CA PRO A 276 19.25 -5.18 7.93
C PRO A 276 17.78 -4.73 7.90
N GLU A 277 17.54 -3.44 7.63
CA GLU A 277 16.21 -2.84 7.49
C GLU A 277 16.27 -1.67 6.50
N VAL A 278 15.17 -1.44 5.79
CA VAL A 278 14.98 -0.23 4.97
C VAL A 278 14.15 0.77 5.73
N ASP A 279 14.62 2.00 5.78
CA ASP A 279 13.89 3.11 6.37
C ASP A 279 12.57 3.38 5.60
N ALA A 280 11.48 3.64 6.33
CA ALA A 280 10.16 3.84 5.75
C ALA A 280 10.07 4.99 4.74
N HIS A 281 10.97 5.98 4.83
CA HIS A 281 11.05 7.14 3.93
C HIS A 281 11.80 6.82 2.63
N GLY A 282 12.48 5.67 2.55
CA GLY A 282 13.32 5.26 1.42
C GLY A 282 12.66 4.32 0.42
N PHE A 283 11.38 3.96 0.64
CA PHE A 283 10.65 3.10 -0.28
C PHE A 283 9.15 3.38 -0.34
N ALA A 284 8.53 2.91 -1.41
CA ALA A 284 7.08 2.83 -1.60
C ALA A 284 6.72 1.48 -2.21
N PHE A 285 5.46 1.09 -2.07
CA PHE A 285 5.00 -0.19 -2.57
C PHE A 285 3.57 -0.12 -3.06
N ASN A 286 3.22 -1.04 -3.95
CA ASN A 286 1.85 -1.23 -4.40
C ASN A 286 1.05 -1.92 -3.30
N SER A 287 0.02 -1.24 -2.82
CA SER A 287 -0.91 -1.70 -1.78
C SER A 287 -1.43 -3.12 -1.97
N SER A 288 -1.53 -3.64 -3.20
CA SER A 288 -2.01 -5.00 -3.45
C SER A 288 -1.10 -6.07 -2.85
N VAL A 289 0.15 -5.74 -2.48
CA VAL A 289 1.03 -6.61 -1.69
C VAL A 289 0.39 -7.02 -0.35
N LEU A 290 -0.49 -6.19 0.22
CA LEU A 290 -1.13 -6.46 1.52
C LEU A 290 -2.32 -7.42 1.41
N TRP A 291 -3.06 -7.39 0.30
CA TRP A 291 -4.38 -8.05 0.20
C TRP A 291 -4.59 -8.92 -1.05
N ASP A 292 -3.63 -8.94 -1.98
CA ASP A 292 -3.64 -9.77 -3.20
C ASP A 292 -2.25 -10.38 -3.45
N PRO A 293 -1.88 -11.42 -2.67
CA PRO A 293 -0.55 -12.01 -2.71
C PRO A 293 -0.33 -12.88 -3.96
N GLU A 294 -1.41 -13.41 -4.56
CA GLU A 294 -1.37 -14.21 -5.80
C GLU A 294 -0.80 -13.39 -6.97
N ARG A 295 -1.17 -12.11 -7.06
CA ARG A 295 -0.66 -11.17 -8.06
C ARG A 295 0.86 -11.04 -8.09
N TRP A 296 1.53 -11.29 -6.96
CA TRP A 296 2.98 -11.12 -6.81
C TRP A 296 3.77 -12.43 -6.84
N GLY A 297 3.10 -13.55 -7.12
CA GLY A 297 3.71 -14.87 -7.13
C GLY A 297 4.08 -15.36 -5.73
N ARG A 298 3.37 -14.89 -4.69
CA ARG A 298 3.52 -15.36 -3.31
C ARG A 298 2.20 -16.04 -2.92
N TYR A 299 2.14 -17.37 -2.98
CA TYR A 299 1.11 -18.14 -2.25
C TYR A 299 1.29 -17.86 -0.74
N PRO A 300 0.26 -17.93 0.13
CA PRO A 300 0.33 -17.32 1.45
C PRO A 300 1.49 -17.94 2.22
N THR A 301 2.56 -17.15 2.42
CA THR A 301 3.58 -17.48 3.41
C THR A 301 2.84 -17.61 4.72
N SER A 302 2.78 -18.85 5.20
CA SER A 302 2.00 -19.39 6.30
C SER A 302 2.47 -18.88 7.67
N GLU A 303 2.78 -17.59 7.76
CA GLU A 303 3.20 -16.96 9.01
C GLU A 303 2.00 -16.26 9.65
N PRO A 304 1.67 -16.60 10.91
CA PRO A 304 0.51 -16.09 11.63
C PRO A 304 0.59 -14.60 12.01
N ASP A 305 1.64 -13.88 11.59
CA ASP A 305 2.00 -12.55 12.13
C ASP A 305 1.70 -11.37 11.18
N LYS A 306 1.22 -11.63 9.95
CA LYS A 306 0.95 -10.57 8.94
C LYS A 306 -0.12 -9.56 9.37
N SER A 307 -1.08 -9.95 10.21
CA SER A 307 -2.12 -9.06 10.70
C SER A 307 -1.68 -8.23 11.91
N GLN A 308 -0.53 -8.53 12.53
CA GLN A 308 -0.05 -7.82 13.72
C GLN A 308 0.96 -6.73 13.37
N ASP A 309 1.83 -6.95 12.37
CA ASP A 309 2.88 -5.99 11.99
C ASP A 309 3.11 -5.91 10.46
N SER A 310 2.15 -5.32 9.74
CA SER A 310 2.21 -5.14 8.29
C SER A 310 3.42 -4.32 7.83
N MET A 311 3.92 -3.40 8.64
CA MET A 311 5.08 -2.56 8.34
C MET A 311 6.36 -3.40 8.26
N LYS A 312 6.63 -4.26 9.25
CA LYS A 312 7.77 -5.19 9.18
C LYS A 312 7.67 -6.13 7.98
N PHE A 313 6.46 -6.61 7.70
CA PHE A 313 6.23 -7.46 6.53
C PHE A 313 6.64 -6.76 5.24
N VAL A 314 6.20 -5.52 4.98
CA VAL A 314 6.59 -4.82 3.74
C VAL A 314 8.08 -4.49 3.68
N GLN A 315 8.73 -4.17 4.82
CA GLN A 315 10.18 -3.96 4.89
C GLN A 315 10.97 -5.23 4.60
N GLN A 316 10.48 -6.38 5.05
CA GLN A 316 11.10 -7.66 4.74
C GLN A 316 10.95 -7.99 3.25
N VAL A 317 9.76 -7.82 2.67
CA VAL A 317 9.50 -8.19 1.27
C VAL A 317 10.26 -7.31 0.29
N VAL A 318 10.35 -5.99 0.52
CA VAL A 318 11.16 -5.10 -0.34
C VAL A 318 12.62 -5.51 -0.33
N LEU A 319 13.09 -6.05 0.80
CA LEU A 319 14.45 -6.53 0.92
C LEU A 319 14.63 -7.88 0.23
N GLU A 320 13.72 -8.84 0.33
CA GLU A 320 13.90 -10.21 -0.17
C GLU A 320 14.24 -10.33 -1.66
N ASP A 321 13.56 -9.55 -2.52
CA ASP A 321 13.64 -9.70 -3.98
C ASP A 321 13.84 -8.35 -4.69
N PHE A 322 15.10 -7.96 -4.88
CA PHE A 322 15.46 -6.72 -5.56
C PHE A 322 15.03 -6.69 -7.04
N SER A 323 14.76 -7.84 -7.67
CA SER A 323 14.25 -7.86 -9.05
C SER A 323 12.86 -7.24 -9.17
N LYS A 324 12.12 -7.16 -8.05
CA LYS A 324 10.80 -6.52 -7.94
C LYS A 324 10.87 -5.07 -7.45
N VAL A 325 12.07 -4.57 -7.16
CA VAL A 325 12.28 -3.20 -6.67
C VAL A 325 12.81 -2.32 -7.80
N LYS A 326 12.06 -1.27 -8.10
CA LYS A 326 12.46 -0.25 -9.06
C LYS A 326 13.29 0.84 -8.39
N GLY A 327 14.46 1.16 -8.94
CA GLY A 327 15.23 2.35 -8.58
C GLY A 327 14.54 3.64 -9.04
N ILE A 328 14.47 4.64 -8.15
CA ILE A 328 13.90 5.97 -8.42
C ILE A 328 14.91 7.07 -8.04
N PRO A 329 15.25 8.02 -8.94
CA PRO A 329 15.03 7.94 -10.40
C PRO A 329 15.72 6.70 -10.98
N SER A 330 15.58 6.42 -12.28
CA SER A 330 16.02 5.14 -12.84
C SER A 330 17.43 4.74 -12.40
N ASP A 331 18.43 5.59 -12.46
CA ASP A 331 19.81 5.30 -12.05
C ASP A 331 20.13 5.55 -10.56
N CYS A 332 19.13 5.92 -9.75
CA CYS A 332 19.27 6.25 -8.32
C CYS A 332 20.33 7.33 -8.04
N SER A 333 20.58 8.23 -9.00
CA SER A 333 21.65 9.23 -8.93
C SER A 333 21.23 10.54 -8.27
N GLU A 334 19.93 10.83 -8.20
CA GLU A 334 19.40 12.06 -7.60
C GLU A 334 18.75 11.78 -6.24
N VAL A 335 19.00 12.68 -5.27
CA VAL A 335 18.18 12.79 -4.06
C VAL A 335 16.92 13.56 -4.40
N MET A 336 15.76 12.93 -4.27
CA MET A 336 14.45 13.56 -4.49
C MET A 336 13.64 13.73 -3.19
N VAL A 337 14.15 13.19 -2.08
CA VAL A 337 13.51 13.19 -0.76
C VAL A 337 14.53 13.60 0.31
N TRP A 338 14.16 14.60 1.09
CA TRP A 338 14.92 15.06 2.25
C TRP A 338 14.10 14.81 3.51
N HIS A 339 14.66 14.04 4.43
CA HIS A 339 14.07 13.72 5.72
C HIS A 339 14.78 14.51 6.82
N VAL A 340 14.01 15.14 7.70
CA VAL A 340 14.54 15.79 8.91
C VAL A 340 14.40 14.80 10.06
N ASP A 341 15.53 14.28 10.53
CA ASP A 341 15.57 13.44 11.71
C ASP A 341 15.39 14.32 12.95
N SER A 342 14.32 14.01 13.68
CA SER A 342 13.94 14.69 14.92
C SER A 342 14.18 13.82 16.16
N THR A 343 14.78 12.64 15.98
CA THR A 343 15.24 11.84 17.12
C THR A 343 16.37 12.58 17.83
N ALA A 344 16.29 12.67 19.16
CA ALA A 344 17.34 13.28 19.94
C ALA A 344 18.64 12.48 19.73
N PRO A 345 19.81 13.13 19.61
CA PRO A 345 21.07 12.42 19.43
C PRO A 345 21.25 11.43 20.59
N SER A 346 21.58 10.18 20.28
CA SER A 346 22.02 9.24 21.30
C SER A 346 23.23 9.86 22.00
N SER A 347 23.11 10.18 23.29
CA SER A 347 24.25 10.59 24.09
C SER A 347 25.29 9.47 24.01
N SER A 348 26.37 9.69 23.25
CA SER A 348 27.48 8.77 23.20
C SER A 348 28.06 8.65 24.61
N SER A 349 27.90 7.48 25.22
CA SER A 349 28.68 7.03 26.38
C SER A 349 30.03 6.52 25.92
#